data_AF-A0A382FYQ3-F1
#
_entry.id   AF-A0A382FYQ3-F1
#
_cell.length_a   1.000
_cell.length_b   1.000
_cell.length_c   1.000
_cell.angle_alpha   90.00
_cell.angle_beta   90.00
_cell.angle_gamma   90.00
#
_symmetry.space_group_name_H-M   'P 1'
#
loop_
_entity.id
_entity.type
_entity.pdbx_description
1 polymer ?
#
loop_
_entity_poly.entity_id
_entity_poly.type
_entity_poly.pdbx_seq_one_letter_code
_entity_poly.pdbx_strand_id
1 'polypeptide(L)'
;MTIDQSDRQLISNLAHKIVRHGMAVPAIFFLEMVKYMSFIGSQLMVFLGPVITVFIRSESYYKVTHLLEERKNIEFLMLEIERIVSDNKIKESQE
;
A
#
# COMPACT_ATOMS: atom_id res chain seq x y z
N MET A 1 15.88 -9.01 -7.03
CA MET A 1 14.96 -10.07 -6.56
C MET A 1 13.54 -9.74 -6.99
N THR A 2 13.00 -10.55 -7.89
CA THR A 2 11.65 -10.46 -8.46
C THR A 2 10.62 -10.65 -7.35
N ILE A 3 9.60 -9.78 -7.30
CA ILE A 3 8.47 -9.93 -6.37
C ILE A 3 7.69 -11.18 -6.79
N ASP A 4 7.39 -12.09 -5.86
CA ASP A 4 6.58 -13.28 -6.13
C ASP A 4 5.15 -12.90 -6.55
N GLN A 5 4.49 -13.72 -7.37
CA GLN A 5 3.15 -13.42 -7.86
C GLN A 5 2.12 -13.32 -6.72
N SER A 6 2.29 -14.13 -5.66
CA SER A 6 1.39 -14.08 -4.49
C SER A 6 1.54 -12.79 -3.70
N ASP A 7 2.77 -12.28 -3.56
CA ASP A 7 3.08 -11.03 -2.88
C ASP A 7 2.50 -9.81 -3.61
N ARG A 8 2.61 -9.79 -4.95
CA ARG A 8 1.98 -8.75 -5.77
C ARG A 8 0.47 -8.71 -5.59
N GLN A 9 -0.17 -9.88 -5.50
CA GLN A 9 -1.61 -9.96 -5.29
C GLN A 9 -2.01 -9.41 -3.92
N LEU A 10 -1.23 -9.69 -2.87
CA LEU A 10 -1.48 -9.16 -1.54
C LEU A 10 -1.38 -7.63 -1.50
N ILE A 11 -0.35 -7.06 -2.15
CA ILE A 11 -0.17 -5.62 -2.25
C ILE A 11 -1.29 -4.97 -3.08
N SER A 12 -1.70 -5.59 -4.20
CA SER A 12 -2.81 -5.08 -5.01
C SER A 12 -4.14 -5.13 -4.23
N ASN A 13 -4.40 -6.20 -3.47
CA ASN A 13 -5.58 -6.27 -2.61
C ASN A 13 -5.60 -5.16 -1.54
N LEU A 14 -4.43 -4.79 -1.00
CA LEU A 14 -4.31 -3.66 -0.08
C LEU A 14 -4.61 -2.33 -0.78
N ALA A 15 -4.06 -2.11 -1.99
CA ALA A 15 -4.33 -0.91 -2.79
C ALA A 15 -5.85 -0.71 -3.02
N HIS A 16 -6.56 -1.76 -3.42
CA HIS A 16 -8.01 -1.72 -3.62
C HIS A 16 -8.77 -1.34 -2.34
N LYS A 17 -8.34 -1.86 -1.19
CA LYS A 17 -8.95 -1.50 0.09
C LYS A 17 -8.72 -0.02 0.41
N ILE A 18 -7.50 0.49 0.22
CA ILE A 18 -7.18 1.89 0.48
C ILE A 18 -8.08 2.81 -0.37
N VAL A 19 -8.18 2.55 -1.67
CA VAL A 19 -9.02 3.36 -2.57
C VAL A 19 -10.49 3.28 -2.19
N ARG A 20 -11.00 2.08 -1.88
CA ARG A 20 -12.40 1.88 -1.48
C ARG A 20 -12.79 2.66 -0.22
N HIS A 21 -11.85 2.95 0.67
CA HIS A 21 -12.10 3.75 1.88
C HIS A 21 -11.86 5.26 1.65
N GLY A 22 -11.60 5.71 0.42
CA GLY A 22 -11.31 7.12 0.13
C GLY A 22 -9.94 7.60 0.64
N MET A 23 -9.04 6.67 0.97
CA MET A 23 -7.75 6.97 1.62
C MET A 23 -6.57 7.07 0.65
N ALA A 24 -6.82 7.18 -0.66
CA ALA A 24 -5.75 7.15 -1.67
C ALA A 24 -4.74 8.29 -1.50
N VAL A 25 -5.22 9.54 -1.36
CA VAL A 25 -4.37 10.73 -1.20
C VAL A 25 -3.50 10.66 0.06
N PRO A 26 -4.04 10.43 1.28
CA PRO A 26 -3.20 10.31 2.46
C PRO A 26 -2.26 9.09 2.38
N ALA A 27 -2.69 7.97 1.79
CA ALA A 27 -1.83 6.80 1.63
C ALA A 27 -0.62 7.08 0.73
N ILE A 28 -0.81 7.70 -0.44
CA ILE A 28 0.29 8.07 -1.34
C ILE A 28 1.27 9.00 -0.63
N PHE A 29 0.76 10.02 0.07
CA PHE A 29 1.59 10.94 0.84
C PHE A 29 2.47 10.21 1.87
N PHE A 30 1.89 9.32 2.68
CA PHE A 30 2.66 8.54 3.64
C PHE A 30 3.66 7.60 2.95
N LEU A 31 3.27 6.89 1.88
CA LEU A 31 4.16 5.98 1.16
C LEU A 31 5.36 6.72 0.54
N GLU A 32 5.14 7.93 0.01
CA GLU A 32 6.19 8.78 -0.53
C GLU A 32 7.18 9.22 0.57
N MET A 33 6.68 9.58 1.77
CA MET A 33 7.55 9.88 2.91
C MET A 33 8.47 8.71 3.29
N VAL A 34 7.92 7.49 3.27
CA VAL A 34 8.68 6.28 3.65
C VAL A 34 9.80 5.98 2.65
N LYS A 35 9.62 6.30 1.36
CA LYS A 35 10.66 6.10 0.33
C LYS A 35 11.94 6.91 0.60
N TYR A 36 11.84 8.05 1.28
CA TYR A 36 12.98 8.92 1.61
C TYR A 36 13.57 8.65 3.01
N MET A 37 12.86 7.92 3.86
CA MET A 37 13.29 7.60 5.22
C MET A 37 14.03 6.27 5.28
N SER A 38 15.28 6.29 4.79
CA SER A 38 16.24 5.18 4.84
C SER A 38 16.58 4.67 6.27
N PHE A 39 16.03 5.29 7.32
CA PHE A 39 16.41 5.08 8.73
C PHE A 39 15.29 4.55 9.64
N ILE A 40 14.02 4.53 9.19
CA ILE A 40 12.86 4.20 10.05
C ILE A 40 12.22 2.84 9.67
N GLY A 41 12.98 1.89 9.12
CA GLY A 41 12.44 0.59 8.71
C GLY A 41 11.77 -0.19 9.84
N SER A 42 12.32 -0.13 11.07
CA SER A 42 11.81 -0.90 12.22
C SER A 42 10.72 -0.20 13.03
N GLN A 43 10.73 1.13 13.13
CA GLN A 43 9.77 1.87 13.96
C GLN A 43 8.50 2.28 13.19
N LEU A 44 8.60 2.37 11.86
CA LEU A 44 7.48 2.81 11.04
C LEU A 44 6.37 1.76 10.96
N MET A 45 6.70 0.47 10.93
CA MET A 45 5.68 -0.60 11.00
C MET A 45 4.96 -0.64 12.35
N VAL A 46 5.64 -0.30 13.45
CA VAL A 46 5.02 -0.16 14.78
C VAL A 46 4.06 1.04 14.78
N PHE A 47 4.46 2.16 14.17
CA PHE A 47 3.62 3.34 14.02
C PHE A 47 2.41 3.10 13.10
N LEU A 48 2.61 2.43 11.98
CA LEU A 48 1.56 2.13 11.00
C LEU A 48 0.68 0.94 11.41
N GLY A 49 1.05 0.17 12.43
CA GLY A 49 0.32 -1.02 12.87
C GLY A 49 -1.18 -0.81 13.11
N PRO A 50 -1.59 0.23 13.87
CA PRO A 50 -3.01 0.56 14.06
C PRO A 50 -3.74 0.90 12.75
N VAL A 51 -3.06 1.52 11.78
CA VAL A 51 -3.65 1.89 10.49
C VAL A 51 -3.79 0.68 9.58
N ILE A 52 -2.73 -0.15 9.50
CA ILE A 52 -2.71 -1.35 8.66
C ILE A 52 -3.74 -2.38 9.14
N THR A 53 -3.89 -2.57 10.45
CA THR A 53 -4.87 -3.51 11.02
C THR A 53 -6.33 -3.15 10.72
N VAL A 54 -6.65 -1.87 10.48
CA VAL A 54 -7.99 -1.46 10.01
C VAL A 54 -8.29 -2.03 8.62
N PHE A 55 -7.27 -2.16 7.77
CA PHE A 55 -7.44 -2.63 6.39
C PHE A 55 -7.13 -4.13 6.22
N ILE A 56 -6.47 -4.78 7.18
CA ILE A 56 -5.92 -6.14 7.02
C ILE A 56 -6.25 -7.02 8.23
N ARG A 57 -6.79 -8.23 7.98
CA ARG A 57 -6.99 -9.24 9.03
C ARG A 57 -5.65 -9.66 9.63
N SER A 58 -5.60 -9.93 10.94
CA SER A 58 -4.35 -10.19 11.69
C SER A 58 -3.43 -11.25 11.06
N GLU A 59 -3.97 -12.30 10.45
CA GLU A 59 -3.17 -13.35 9.78
C GLU A 59 -2.36 -12.86 8.57
N SER A 60 -2.83 -11.82 7.88
CA SER A 60 -2.12 -11.22 6.74
C SER A 60 -1.25 -10.03 7.13
N TYR A 61 -1.37 -9.55 8.37
CA TYR A 61 -0.64 -8.38 8.87
C TYR A 61 0.86 -8.57 8.78
N TYR A 62 1.40 -9.66 9.36
CA TYR A 62 2.84 -9.94 9.37
C TYR A 62 3.44 -10.09 7.97
N LYS A 63 2.70 -10.68 7.04
CA LYS A 63 3.14 -10.81 5.63
C LYS A 63 3.22 -9.44 4.98
N VAL A 64 2.21 -8.60 5.17
CA VAL A 64 2.18 -7.27 4.56
C VAL A 64 3.23 -6.36 5.19
N THR A 65 3.43 -6.39 6.51
CA THR A 65 4.49 -5.61 7.15
C THR A 65 5.86 -6.00 6.60
N HIS A 66 6.14 -7.31 6.49
CA HIS A 66 7.41 -7.78 5.92
C HIS A 66 7.56 -7.39 4.44
N LEU A 67 6.49 -7.41 3.66
CA LEU A 67 6.55 -6.96 2.26
C LEU A 67 6.86 -5.46 2.17
N LEU A 68 6.23 -4.65 3.02
CA LEU A 68 6.39 -3.21 3.02
C LEU A 68 7.71 -2.73 3.65
N GLU A 69 8.56 -3.61 4.19
CA GLU A 69 9.95 -3.27 4.56
C GLU A 69 10.82 -3.02 3.32
N GLU A 70 10.49 -3.64 2.17
CA GLU A 70 11.25 -3.43 0.95
C GLU A 70 10.72 -2.22 0.16
N ARG A 71 11.59 -1.24 -0.08
CA ARG A 71 11.27 0.00 -0.84
C ARG A 71 10.54 -0.27 -2.16
N LYS A 72 10.93 -1.33 -2.89
CA LYS A 72 10.31 -1.69 -4.18
C LYS A 72 8.82 -2.07 -4.05
N ASN A 73 8.43 -2.65 -2.91
CA ASN A 73 7.06 -3.05 -2.63
C ASN A 73 6.20 -1.86 -2.18
N ILE A 74 6.80 -0.91 -1.45
CA ILE A 74 6.19 0.39 -1.15
C ILE A 74 5.90 1.14 -2.44
N GLU A 75 6.89 1.21 -3.34
CA GLU A 75 6.74 1.86 -4.64
C GLU A 75 5.67 1.16 -5.49
N PHE A 76 5.64 -0.17 -5.49
CA PHE A 76 4.58 -0.93 -6.16
C PHE A 76 3.19 -0.64 -5.58
N LEU A 77 3.04 -0.61 -4.25
CA LEU A 77 1.77 -0.28 -3.59
C LEU A 77 1.28 1.12 -4.00
N MET A 78 2.17 2.11 -3.99
CA MET A 78 1.85 3.49 -4.34
C MET A 78 1.36 3.60 -5.79
N LEU A 79 2.12 3.05 -6.74
CA LEU A 79 1.75 3.05 -8.16
C LEU A 79 0.43 2.32 -8.42
N GLU A 80 0.17 1.24 -7.69
CA GLU A 80 -1.08 0.49 -7.81
C GLU A 80 -2.29 1.29 -7.28
N ILE A 81 -2.11 2.06 -6.19
CA ILE A 81 -3.14 3.00 -5.70
C ILE A 81 -3.43 4.07 -6.76
N GLU A 82 -2.38 4.68 -7.34
CA GLU A 82 -2.52 5.70 -8.38
C GLU A 82 -3.23 5.17 -9.64
N ARG A 83 -2.89 3.95 -10.05
CA ARG A 83 -3.53 3.26 -11.18
C ARG A 83 -5.03 3.09 -10.94
N ILE A 84 -5.43 2.55 -9.79
CA ILE A 84 -6.85 2.30 -9.47
C ILE A 84 -7.63 3.62 -9.41
N VAL A 85 -7.06 4.68 -8.82
CA VAL A 85 -7.69 6.01 -8.79
C VAL A 85 -7.89 6.57 -10.21
N SER A 86 -6.87 6.43 -11.06
CA SER A 86 -6.93 6.88 -12.46
C SER A 86 -8.00 6.11 -13.24
N ASP A 87 -8.03 4.78 -13.09
CA ASP A 87 -9.02 3.90 -13.71
C ASP A 87 -10.46 4.27 -13.28
N ASN A 88 -10.67 4.59 -12.00
CA ASN A 88 -11.99 5.00 -11.49
C ASN A 88 -12.44 6.35 -12.05
N LYS A 89 -11.54 7.34 -12.14
CA LYS A 89 -11.84 8.65 -12.76
C LYS A 89 -12.23 8.51 -14.23
N ILE A 90 -11.55 7.63 -14.96
CA ILE A 90 -11.89 7.37 -16.38
C ILE A 90 -13.30 6.80 -16.49
N LYS A 91 -13.67 5.83 -15.64
CA LYS A 91 -15.02 5.24 -15.63
C LYS A 91 -16.10 6.27 -15.34
N GLU A 92 -15.90 7.12 -14.32
CA GLU A 92 -16.83 8.20 -13.97
C GLU A 92 -17.01 9.22 -15.11
N SER A 93 -15.99 9.42 -15.95
CA SER A 93 -16.06 10.33 -17.10
C SER A 93 -16.76 9.77 -18.34
N GLN A 94 -17.05 8.47 -18.36
CA GLN A 94 -17.72 7.76 -19.47
C GLN A 94 -19.20 7.44 -19.19
N GLU A 95 -19.69 7.73 -17.97
CA GLU A 95 -21.09 7.65 -17.55
C GLU A 95 -21.76 9.04 -17.57
#